data_AF-A0A2G9ZWU4-F1
#
_entry.id   AF-A0A2G9ZWU4-F1
#
_cell.length_a   1.000
_cell.length_b   1.000
_cell.length_c   1.000
_cell.angle_alpha   90.00
_cell.angle_beta   90.00
_cell.angle_gamma   90.00
#
_symmetry.space_group_name_H-M   'P 1'
#
loop_
_entity.id
_entity.type
_entity.pdbx_description
1 polymer ?
#
loop_
_entity_poly.entity_id
_entity_poly.type
_entity_poly.pdbx_seq_one_letter_code
_entity_poly.pdbx_strand_id
1 'polypeptide(L)'
;MFDMVENIRQAKKKGAKVVGCFPLYPPLELLHSFGLMPVVLWDMKDGVRTLKESDRHLQSFTCSVARRLTEFVLSEEGSLLDGLLMYNACDTFRNMPEIIKRGLGEKGKNLPLLKFHVPMVSPNQTDSTGYFADRIHELIAEIESAFGVRFSSERFLASVRLHNAIRKLSLEMEMLVAEGRMSLMLTSHAL
;
A
#
# COMPACT_ATOMS: atom_id res chain seq x y z
N MET A 1 18.31 5.19 7.63
CA MET A 1 18.53 3.74 7.43
C MET A 1 17.17 3.08 7.61
N PHE A 2 16.60 2.49 6.54
CA PHE A 2 15.22 1.99 6.37
C PHE A 2 14.32 1.93 7.63
N ASP A 3 13.85 3.11 8.03
CA ASP A 3 12.97 3.31 9.19
C ASP A 3 11.69 2.46 9.04
N MET A 4 11.17 2.35 7.82
CA MET A 4 10.00 1.53 7.51
C MET A 4 10.14 0.05 7.92
N VAL A 5 11.23 -0.63 7.54
CA VAL A 5 11.38 -2.08 7.82
C VAL A 5 11.54 -2.33 9.31
N GLU A 6 12.26 -1.44 10.01
CA GLU A 6 12.38 -1.56 11.47
C GLU A 6 11.05 -1.28 12.16
N ASN A 7 10.32 -0.25 11.74
CA ASN A 7 8.97 0.02 12.24
C ASN A 7 8.01 -1.14 12.02
N ILE A 8 8.08 -1.79 10.85
CA ILE A 8 7.34 -3.02 10.58
C ILE A 8 7.73 -4.12 11.57
N ARG A 9 9.02 -4.37 11.80
CA ARG A 9 9.48 -5.39 12.77
C ARG A 9 8.96 -5.09 14.18
N GLN A 10 9.04 -3.83 14.62
CA GLN A 10 8.55 -3.42 15.95
C GLN A 10 7.03 -3.57 16.06
N ALA A 11 6.28 -3.23 15.02
CA ALA A 11 4.83 -3.45 14.97
C ALA A 11 4.49 -4.95 15.00
N LYS A 12 5.21 -5.80 14.26
CA LYS A 12 5.01 -7.25 14.28
C LYS A 12 5.28 -7.86 15.67
N LYS A 13 6.28 -7.36 16.42
CA LYS A 13 6.50 -7.76 17.82
C LYS A 13 5.30 -7.47 18.73
N LYS A 14 4.49 -6.47 18.37
CA LYS A 14 3.22 -6.12 19.06
C LYS A 14 1.99 -6.84 18.49
N GLY A 15 2.19 -7.79 17.56
CA GLY A 15 1.11 -8.58 16.96
C GLY A 15 0.43 -7.92 15.76
N ALA A 16 0.95 -6.82 15.22
CA ALA A 16 0.36 -6.18 14.04
C ALA A 16 0.39 -7.10 12.81
N LYS A 17 -0.69 -7.05 12.03
CA LYS A 17 -0.79 -7.66 10.69
C LYS A 17 -0.53 -6.59 9.65
N VAL A 18 0.56 -6.74 8.90
CA VAL A 18 1.07 -5.70 8.02
C VAL A 18 0.61 -5.95 6.58
N VAL A 19 -0.08 -4.99 6.00
CA VAL A 19 -0.49 -5.03 4.59
C VAL A 19 0.36 -4.05 3.82
N GLY A 20 1.24 -4.56 2.95
CA GLY A 20 1.96 -3.72 2.00
C GLY A 20 0.96 -3.16 0.99
N CYS A 21 1.02 -1.88 0.70
CA CYS A 21 0.14 -1.24 -0.28
C CYS A 21 0.98 -0.69 -1.42
N PHE A 22 0.73 -1.16 -2.64
CA PHE A 22 1.28 -0.50 -3.81
C PHE A 22 0.64 0.89 -3.97
N PRO A 23 1.40 1.84 -4.52
CA PRO A 23 0.95 3.21 -4.74
C PRO A 23 -0.14 3.28 -5.83
N LEU A 24 -0.90 4.37 -5.97
CA LEU A 24 -0.75 5.68 -5.30
C LEU A 24 -1.75 5.91 -4.17
N TYR A 25 -2.97 5.40 -4.31
CA TYR A 25 -4.09 5.76 -3.44
C TYR A 25 -4.77 4.51 -2.85
N PRO A 26 -4.06 3.73 -2.01
CA PRO A 26 -4.68 2.61 -1.33
C PRO A 26 -5.77 3.11 -0.35
N PRO A 27 -6.84 2.33 -0.13
CA PRO A 27 -7.91 2.68 0.82
C PRO A 27 -7.43 2.44 2.27
N LEU A 28 -6.53 3.30 2.76
CA LEU A 28 -5.87 3.17 4.07
C LEU A 28 -6.86 3.07 5.22
N GLU A 29 -7.93 3.87 5.18
CA GLU A 29 -9.01 3.87 6.16
C GLU A 29 -9.65 2.51 6.30
N LEU A 30 -9.89 1.84 5.16
CA LEU A 30 -10.54 0.54 5.11
C LEU A 30 -9.66 -0.49 5.79
N LEU A 31 -8.40 -0.61 5.38
CA LEU A 31 -7.43 -1.53 5.98
C LEU A 31 -7.26 -1.28 7.48
N HIS A 32 -7.06 -0.02 7.87
CA HIS A 32 -6.93 0.36 9.28
C HIS A 32 -8.19 0.03 10.11
N SER A 33 -9.39 0.14 9.53
CA SER A 33 -10.64 -0.20 10.23
C SER A 33 -10.80 -1.68 10.58
N PHE A 34 -10.06 -2.55 9.90
CA PHE A 34 -9.94 -3.98 10.21
C PHE A 34 -8.88 -4.27 11.29
N GLY A 35 -8.19 -3.25 11.81
CA GLY A 35 -7.06 -3.42 12.72
C GLY A 35 -5.78 -3.87 12.02
N LEU A 36 -5.72 -3.75 10.70
CA LEU A 36 -4.51 -4.03 9.91
C LEU A 36 -3.62 -2.78 9.89
N MET A 37 -2.31 -2.98 9.73
CA MET A 37 -1.34 -1.91 9.56
C MET A 37 -1.03 -1.75 8.06
N PRO A 38 -1.66 -0.79 7.35
CA PRO A 38 -1.31 -0.52 5.98
C PRO A 38 0.04 0.20 5.89
N VAL A 39 0.92 -0.25 4.99
CA VAL A 39 2.19 0.42 4.72
C VAL A 39 2.28 0.71 3.24
N VAL A 40 2.20 1.99 2.87
CA VAL A 40 2.40 2.40 1.47
C VAL A 40 3.86 2.17 1.09
N LEU A 41 4.07 1.28 0.14
CA LEU A 41 5.39 0.95 -0.37
C LEU A 41 5.73 1.95 -1.48
N TRP A 42 6.62 2.89 -1.19
CA TRP A 42 7.05 3.91 -2.15
C TRP A 42 8.55 4.16 -2.04
N ASP A 43 9.12 4.58 -3.17
CA ASP A 43 10.51 5.05 -3.33
C ASP A 43 11.56 4.31 -2.49
N MET A 44 11.65 3.00 -2.69
CA MET A 44 12.55 2.12 -1.93
C MET A 44 14.02 2.21 -2.35
N LYS A 45 14.42 3.26 -3.07
CA LYS A 45 15.76 3.39 -3.69
C LYS A 45 16.91 3.14 -2.71
N ASP A 46 16.82 3.68 -1.50
CA ASP A 46 17.95 3.66 -0.57
C ASP A 46 18.18 2.29 0.08
N GLY A 47 17.15 1.45 0.13
CA GLY A 47 17.18 0.12 0.76
C GLY A 47 17.08 -1.03 -0.22
N VAL A 48 16.61 -0.78 -1.45
CA VAL A 48 16.56 -1.73 -2.55
C VAL A 48 17.55 -1.27 -3.62
N ARG A 49 18.81 -1.66 -3.41
CA ARG A 49 19.95 -1.23 -4.26
C ARG A 49 20.23 -2.19 -5.41
N THR A 50 19.91 -3.47 -5.24
CA THR A 50 20.00 -4.51 -6.27
C THR A 50 18.61 -4.83 -6.81
N LEU A 51 18.54 -5.31 -8.05
CA LEU A 51 17.28 -5.63 -8.74
C LEU A 51 17.27 -7.07 -9.25
N LYS A 52 18.05 -7.96 -8.63
CA LYS A 52 18.36 -9.30 -9.15
C LYS A 52 17.11 -10.16 -9.29
N GLU A 53 16.21 -10.11 -8.32
CA GLU A 53 14.99 -10.90 -8.35
C GLU A 53 13.96 -10.25 -9.28
N SER A 54 13.82 -8.92 -9.25
CA SER A 54 12.90 -8.21 -10.13
C SER A 54 13.24 -8.34 -11.61
N ASP A 55 14.53 -8.34 -11.98
CA ASP A 55 15.01 -8.42 -13.37
C ASP A 55 14.78 -9.79 -14.01
N ARG A 56 14.44 -10.81 -13.20
CA ARG A 56 14.00 -12.12 -13.71
C ARG A 56 12.56 -12.10 -14.23
N HIS A 57 11.78 -11.11 -13.82
CA HIS A 57 10.33 -11.05 -14.08
C HIS A 57 9.88 -9.78 -14.78
N LEU A 58 10.65 -8.70 -14.68
CA LEU A 58 10.38 -7.41 -15.28
C LEU A 58 11.48 -7.03 -16.26
N GLN A 59 11.08 -6.46 -17.39
CA GLN A 59 12.02 -5.95 -18.38
C GLN A 59 12.71 -4.69 -17.85
N SER A 60 13.95 -4.45 -18.32
CA SER A 60 14.79 -3.32 -17.88
C SER A 60 14.18 -1.94 -18.15
N PHE A 61 13.29 -1.83 -19.14
CA PHE A 61 12.55 -0.60 -19.48
C PHE A 61 11.34 -0.34 -18.57
N THR A 62 11.01 -1.26 -17.67
CA THR A 62 9.92 -1.04 -16.68
C THR A 62 10.31 0.06 -15.71
N CYS A 63 9.32 0.82 -15.22
CA CYS A 63 9.57 1.92 -14.29
C CYS A 63 10.32 1.44 -13.03
N SER A 64 11.21 2.30 -12.52
CA SER A 64 12.08 1.92 -11.40
C SER A 64 11.33 1.63 -10.10
N VAL A 65 10.12 2.21 -9.94
CA VAL A 65 9.23 1.94 -8.80
C VAL A 65 8.79 0.48 -8.82
N ALA A 66 8.21 0.01 -9.93
CA ALA A 66 7.73 -1.36 -10.03
C ALA A 66 8.88 -2.38 -9.86
N ARG A 67 10.04 -2.13 -10.46
CA ARG A 67 11.22 -3.00 -10.29
C ARG A 67 11.63 -3.11 -8.81
N ARG A 68 11.72 -2.00 -8.08
CA ARG A 68 12.08 -2.02 -6.64
C ARG A 68 11.00 -2.62 -5.74
N LEU A 69 9.73 -2.36 -6.03
CA LEU A 69 8.63 -2.98 -5.29
C LEU A 69 8.62 -4.50 -5.46
N THR A 70 8.83 -4.99 -6.68
CA THR A 70 9.00 -6.43 -6.94
C THR A 70 10.20 -6.99 -6.18
N GLU A 71 11.35 -6.35 -6.25
CA GLU A 71 12.54 -6.81 -5.53
C GLU A 71 12.27 -6.92 -4.03
N PHE A 72 11.66 -5.87 -3.43
CA PHE A 72 11.32 -5.87 -2.01
C PHE A 72 10.34 -7.00 -1.66
N VAL A 73 9.24 -7.16 -2.41
CA VAL A 73 8.25 -8.20 -2.12
C VAL A 73 8.85 -9.61 -2.23
N LEU A 74 9.81 -9.80 -3.14
CA LEU A 74 10.49 -11.09 -3.35
C LEU A 74 11.69 -11.30 -2.40
N SER A 75 12.13 -10.28 -1.68
CA SER A 75 13.23 -10.35 -0.71
C SER A 75 12.84 -11.09 0.58
N GLU A 76 13.80 -11.24 1.50
CA GLU A 76 13.53 -11.75 2.84
C GLU A 76 12.80 -10.71 3.69
N GLU A 77 13.12 -9.42 3.56
CA GLU A 77 12.38 -8.34 4.22
C GLU A 77 10.91 -8.29 3.78
N GLY A 78 10.63 -8.66 2.53
CA GLY A 78 9.27 -8.81 2.00
C GLY A 78 8.42 -9.84 2.76
N SER A 79 9.05 -10.82 3.43
CA SER A 79 8.33 -11.82 4.24
C SER A 79 7.73 -11.23 5.53
N LEU A 80 8.04 -9.97 5.85
CA LEU A 80 7.40 -9.24 6.94
C LEU A 80 5.96 -8.85 6.60
N LEU A 81 5.56 -8.85 5.32
CA LEU A 81 4.19 -8.56 4.92
C LEU A 81 3.29 -9.76 5.20
N ASP A 82 2.09 -9.51 5.75
CA ASP A 82 1.03 -10.50 5.95
C ASP A 82 0.01 -10.47 4.79
N GLY A 83 0.05 -9.43 3.95
CA GLY A 83 -0.64 -9.37 2.66
C GLY A 83 -0.16 -8.19 1.82
N LEU A 84 -0.59 -8.16 0.56
CA LEU A 84 -0.25 -7.10 -0.39
C LEU A 84 -1.51 -6.60 -1.09
N LEU A 85 -1.78 -5.30 -0.99
CA LEU A 85 -2.82 -4.62 -1.76
C LEU A 85 -2.21 -3.99 -3.00
N MET A 86 -2.75 -4.34 -4.16
CA MET A 86 -2.30 -3.89 -5.46
C MET A 86 -3.39 -3.09 -6.16
N TYR A 87 -3.00 -1.91 -6.65
CA TYR A 87 -3.89 -0.93 -7.26
C TYR A 87 -3.64 -0.80 -8.76
N ASN A 88 -4.68 -0.64 -9.57
CA ASN A 88 -4.61 -0.54 -11.04
C ASN A 88 -4.14 0.84 -11.57
N ALA A 89 -3.16 1.47 -10.93
CA ALA A 89 -2.73 2.85 -11.17
C ALA A 89 -2.24 3.14 -12.60
N CYS A 90 -1.55 2.18 -13.20
CA CYS A 90 -0.98 2.28 -14.55
C CYS A 90 -0.88 0.88 -15.18
N ASP A 91 -0.52 0.81 -16.46
CA ASP A 91 -0.40 -0.47 -17.16
C ASP A 91 0.64 -1.39 -16.52
N THR A 92 1.75 -0.85 -15.99
CA THR A 92 2.70 -1.66 -15.23
C THR A 92 2.02 -2.30 -14.01
N PHE A 93 1.35 -1.52 -13.15
CA PHE A 93 0.73 -2.07 -11.94
C PHE A 93 -0.48 -2.96 -12.19
N ARG A 94 -1.17 -2.80 -13.32
CA ARG A 94 -2.24 -3.74 -13.73
C ARG A 94 -1.72 -5.15 -13.98
N ASN A 95 -0.50 -5.29 -14.50
CA ASN A 95 0.11 -6.59 -14.80
C ASN A 95 0.89 -7.18 -13.62
N MET A 96 1.24 -6.36 -12.62
CA MET A 96 2.07 -6.78 -11.50
C MET A 96 1.49 -7.90 -10.62
N PRO A 97 0.17 -8.05 -10.38
CA PRO A 97 -0.33 -9.11 -9.51
C PRO A 97 0.08 -10.51 -9.96
N GLU A 98 0.05 -10.77 -11.26
CA GLU A 98 0.44 -12.07 -11.83
C GLU A 98 1.94 -12.30 -11.74
N ILE A 99 2.72 -11.24 -11.99
CA ILE A 99 4.18 -11.24 -11.89
C ILE A 99 4.64 -11.54 -10.45
N ILE A 100 4.06 -10.83 -9.48
CA ILE A 100 4.33 -11.03 -8.05
C ILE A 100 3.91 -12.43 -7.62
N LYS A 101 2.72 -12.89 -8.00
CA LYS A 101 2.25 -14.25 -7.68
C LYS A 101 3.21 -15.30 -8.20
N ARG A 102 3.71 -15.14 -9.44
CA ARG A 102 4.68 -16.06 -10.03
C ARG A 102 6.01 -16.05 -9.27
N GLY A 103 6.58 -14.88 -9.02
CA GLY A 103 7.85 -14.74 -8.28
C GLY A 103 7.78 -15.28 -6.85
N LEU A 104 6.66 -15.05 -6.15
CA LEU A 104 6.43 -15.62 -4.81
C LEU A 104 6.34 -17.15 -4.87
N GLY A 105 5.61 -17.69 -5.86
CA GLY A 105 5.50 -19.14 -6.07
C GLY A 105 6.84 -19.82 -6.35
N GLU A 106 7.71 -19.20 -7.15
CA GLU A 106 9.08 -19.69 -7.40
C GLU A 106 9.95 -19.71 -6.13
N LYS A 107 9.62 -18.89 -5.14
CA LYS A 107 10.27 -18.87 -3.81
C LYS A 107 9.54 -19.72 -2.77
N GLY A 108 8.48 -20.44 -3.13
CA GLY A 108 7.66 -21.20 -2.19
C GLY A 108 6.93 -20.33 -1.16
N LYS A 109 6.77 -19.03 -1.42
CA LYS A 109 6.09 -18.07 -0.56
C LYS A 109 4.63 -17.94 -1.00
N ASN A 110 3.72 -17.89 -0.04
CA ASN A 110 2.30 -17.61 -0.29
C ASN A 110 1.90 -16.36 0.48
N LEU A 111 1.59 -15.28 -0.24
CA LEU A 111 1.17 -13.99 0.32
C LEU A 111 -0.22 -13.66 -0.22
N PRO A 112 -1.22 -13.34 0.62
CA PRO A 112 -2.51 -12.85 0.14
C PRO A 112 -2.34 -11.61 -0.75
N LEU A 113 -2.84 -11.68 -1.98
CA LEU A 113 -2.81 -10.57 -2.93
C LEU A 113 -4.22 -10.00 -3.10
N LEU A 114 -4.47 -8.83 -2.50
CA LEU A 114 -5.72 -8.08 -2.61
C LEU A 114 -5.64 -7.17 -3.85
N LYS A 115 -6.60 -7.30 -4.77
CA LYS A 115 -6.58 -6.54 -6.03
C LYS A 115 -7.70 -5.53 -6.02
N PHE A 116 -7.36 -4.26 -6.23
CA PHE A 116 -8.34 -3.19 -6.25
C PHE A 116 -8.27 -2.41 -7.56
N HIS A 117 -9.34 -2.51 -8.35
CA HIS A 117 -9.49 -1.80 -9.61
C HIS A 117 -10.45 -0.63 -9.45
N VAL A 118 -9.92 0.58 -9.49
CA VAL A 118 -10.74 1.81 -9.53
C VAL A 118 -11.03 2.16 -10.98
N PRO A 119 -12.29 2.48 -11.34
CA PRO A 119 -12.63 3.05 -12.63
C PRO A 119 -11.92 4.38 -12.86
N MET A 120 -11.28 4.52 -14.03
CA MET A 120 -10.61 5.75 -14.45
C MET A 120 -11.43 6.55 -15.47
N VAL A 121 -12.62 6.07 -15.82
CA VAL A 121 -13.51 6.72 -16.78
C VAL A 121 -14.14 7.96 -16.14
N SER A 122 -14.27 9.04 -16.93
CA SER A 122 -14.98 10.21 -16.45
C SER A 122 -16.46 9.87 -16.22
N PRO A 123 -17.10 10.36 -15.14
CA PRO A 123 -18.54 10.21 -14.92
C PRO A 123 -19.39 10.74 -16.09
N ASN A 124 -18.87 11.69 -16.88
CA ASN A 124 -19.54 12.22 -18.06
C ASN A 124 -19.55 11.24 -19.25
N GLN A 125 -18.69 10.22 -19.23
CA GLN A 125 -18.57 9.24 -20.33
C GLN A 125 -19.35 7.96 -20.03
N THR A 126 -19.33 7.48 -18.78
CA THR A 126 -20.00 6.23 -18.38
C THR A 126 -20.19 6.20 -16.87
N ASP A 127 -21.35 5.70 -16.42
CA ASP A 127 -21.58 5.39 -15.03
C ASP A 127 -20.83 4.11 -14.64
N SER A 128 -19.90 4.25 -13.70
CA SER A 128 -19.11 3.15 -13.14
C SER A 128 -19.35 2.94 -11.66
N THR A 129 -20.37 3.59 -11.10
CA THR A 129 -20.68 3.56 -9.66
C THR A 129 -21.03 2.15 -9.18
N GLY A 130 -21.87 1.42 -9.93
CA GLY A 130 -22.24 0.04 -9.61
C GLY A 130 -21.03 -0.89 -9.56
N TYR A 131 -20.21 -0.88 -10.62
CA TYR A 131 -18.95 -1.64 -10.65
C TYR A 131 -18.04 -1.30 -9.47
N PHE A 132 -17.90 0.00 -9.16
CA PHE A 132 -17.02 0.43 -8.07
C PHE A 132 -17.53 -0.02 -6.70
N ALA A 133 -18.85 0.06 -6.47
CA ALA A 133 -19.48 -0.42 -5.24
C ALA A 133 -19.27 -1.94 -5.07
N ASP A 134 -19.51 -2.72 -6.13
CA ASP A 134 -19.28 -4.16 -6.13
C ASP A 134 -17.81 -4.49 -5.84
N ARG A 135 -16.88 -3.76 -6.48
CA ARG A 135 -15.45 -3.96 -6.25
C ARG A 135 -15.01 -3.64 -4.82
N ILE A 136 -15.64 -2.66 -4.17
CA ILE A 136 -15.42 -2.36 -2.74
C ILE A 136 -15.96 -3.49 -1.87
N HIS A 137 -17.18 -3.97 -2.13
CA HIS A 137 -17.78 -5.09 -1.39
C HIS A 137 -16.94 -6.37 -1.52
N GLU A 138 -16.47 -6.68 -2.72
CA GLU A 138 -15.59 -7.83 -2.94
C GLU A 138 -14.23 -7.64 -2.25
N LEU A 139 -13.63 -6.44 -2.26
CA LEU A 139 -12.40 -6.17 -1.51
C LEU A 139 -12.59 -6.36 0.00
N ILE A 140 -13.73 -5.93 0.56
CA ILE A 140 -14.08 -6.17 1.97
C ILE A 140 -14.10 -7.68 2.25
N ALA A 141 -14.81 -8.46 1.43
CA ALA A 141 -14.89 -9.91 1.59
C ALA A 141 -13.51 -10.59 1.46
N GLU A 142 -12.67 -10.14 0.53
CA GLU A 142 -11.28 -10.62 0.38
C GLU A 142 -10.45 -10.36 1.63
N ILE A 143 -10.56 -9.16 2.23
CA ILE A 143 -9.86 -8.82 3.48
C ILE A 143 -10.35 -9.67 4.64
N GLU A 144 -11.67 -9.81 4.81
CA GLU A 144 -12.27 -10.64 5.87
C GLU A 144 -11.81 -12.09 5.78
N SER A 145 -11.74 -12.63 4.56
CA SER A 145 -11.27 -13.99 4.29
C SER A 145 -9.77 -14.15 4.56
N ALA A 146 -8.94 -13.22 4.05
CA ALA A 146 -7.48 -13.30 4.16
C ALA A 146 -6.97 -13.14 5.60
N PHE A 147 -7.64 -12.32 6.41
CA PHE A 147 -7.15 -11.96 7.76
C PHE A 147 -8.03 -12.46 8.91
N GLY A 148 -9.16 -13.12 8.63
CA GLY A 148 -10.06 -13.63 9.66
C GLY A 148 -10.73 -12.52 10.47
N VAL A 149 -10.92 -11.35 9.85
CA VAL A 149 -11.50 -10.15 10.45
C VAL A 149 -12.93 -9.92 9.96
N ARG A 150 -13.64 -8.95 10.55
CA ARG A 150 -14.99 -8.57 10.13
C ARG A 150 -15.15 -7.06 9.96
N PHE A 151 -15.92 -6.67 8.95
CA PHE A 151 -16.22 -5.27 8.68
C PHE A 151 -17.11 -4.71 9.79
N SER A 152 -16.89 -3.44 10.11
CA SER A 152 -17.72 -2.68 11.03
C SER A 152 -17.81 -1.26 10.51
N SER A 153 -19.03 -0.82 10.21
CA SER A 153 -19.30 0.56 9.78
C SER A 153 -18.83 1.58 10.83
N GLU A 154 -19.00 1.27 12.11
CA GLU A 154 -18.54 2.12 13.22
C GLU A 154 -17.02 2.30 13.21
N ARG A 155 -16.25 1.19 13.14
CA ARG A 155 -14.78 1.26 13.07
C ARG A 155 -14.30 1.93 11.79
N PHE A 156 -14.99 1.69 10.67
CA PHE A 156 -14.69 2.34 9.41
C PHE A 156 -14.85 3.86 9.52
N LEU A 157 -15.99 4.34 10.04
CA LEU A 157 -16.22 5.76 10.24
C LEU A 157 -15.23 6.39 11.24
N ALA A 158 -14.82 5.66 12.28
CA ALA A 158 -13.76 6.11 13.19
C ALA A 158 -12.41 6.26 12.47
N SER A 159 -12.05 5.27 11.63
CA SER A 159 -10.84 5.29 10.80
C SER A 159 -10.85 6.46 9.80
N VAL A 160 -12.00 6.73 9.17
CA VAL A 160 -12.20 7.88 8.27
C VAL A 160 -11.99 9.20 8.99
N ARG A 161 -12.57 9.37 10.19
CA ARG A 161 -12.36 10.60 10.99
C ARG A 161 -10.89 10.81 11.32
N LEU A 162 -10.18 9.76 11.72
CA LEU A 162 -8.75 9.82 12.01
C LEU A 162 -7.94 10.24 10.78
N HIS A 163 -8.14 9.59 9.63
CA HIS A 163 -7.39 9.91 8.42
C HIS A 163 -7.71 11.30 7.87
N ASN A 164 -8.96 11.77 8.02
CA ASN A 164 -9.31 13.15 7.68
C ASN A 164 -8.61 14.16 8.58
N ALA A 165 -8.46 13.87 9.88
CA ALA A 165 -7.68 14.72 10.78
C ALA A 165 -6.20 14.74 10.39
N ILE A 166 -5.61 13.59 10.03
CA ILE A 166 -4.24 13.51 9.52
C ILE A 166 -4.08 14.37 8.27
N ARG A 167 -4.95 14.22 7.27
CA ARG A 167 -4.91 15.02 6.04
C ARG A 167 -5.01 16.52 6.31
N LYS A 168 -5.91 16.91 7.21
CA LYS A 168 -6.08 18.31 7.61
C LYS A 168 -4.78 18.87 8.23
N LEU A 169 -4.19 18.14 9.17
CA LEU A 169 -2.95 18.56 9.82
C LEU A 169 -1.76 18.58 8.86
N SER A 170 -1.66 17.62 7.94
CA SER A 170 -0.65 17.64 6.87
C SER A 170 -0.80 18.88 5.98
N LEU A 171 -2.03 19.24 5.59
CA LEU A 171 -2.28 20.44 4.79
C LEU A 171 -1.93 21.71 5.55
N GLU A 172 -2.28 21.81 6.84
CA GLU A 172 -1.90 22.94 7.69
C GLU A 172 -0.37 23.08 7.77
N MET A 173 0.35 21.97 7.95
CA MET A 173 1.82 21.95 7.93
C MET A 173 2.36 22.41 6.57
N GLU A 174 1.83 21.88 5.45
CA GLU A 174 2.24 22.28 4.10
C GLU A 174 2.03 23.78 3.86
N MET A 175 0.91 24.34 4.34
CA MET A 175 0.63 25.78 4.26
C MET A 175 1.64 26.60 5.09
N LEU A 176 1.93 26.19 6.32
CA LEU A 176 2.93 26.87 7.16
C LEU A 176 4.32 26.85 6.53
N VAL A 177 4.70 25.75 5.88
CA VAL A 177 5.95 25.66 5.13
C VAL A 177 5.94 26.60 3.92
N ALA A 178 4.84 26.64 3.16
CA ALA A 178 4.69 27.52 2.00
C ALA A 178 4.74 29.01 2.39
N GLU A 179 4.23 29.36 3.58
CA GLU A 179 4.31 30.71 4.16
C GLU A 179 5.69 31.05 4.77
N GLY A 180 6.64 30.10 4.78
CA GLY A 180 7.96 30.27 5.40
C GLY A 180 7.93 30.31 6.93
N ARG A 181 6.82 29.90 7.55
CA ARG A 181 6.61 29.88 9.01
C ARG A 181 7.06 28.58 9.67
N MET A 182 7.38 27.57 8.87
CA MET A 182 7.91 26.28 9.31
C MET A 182 8.94 25.76 8.31
N SER A 183 9.95 25.02 8.78
CA SER A 183 10.90 24.30 7.91
C SER A 183 10.66 22.80 7.98
N LEU A 184 10.61 22.15 6.81
CA LEU A 184 10.57 20.68 6.68
C LEU A 184 11.79 19.99 7.31
N MET A 185 12.90 20.70 7.48
CA MET A 185 14.13 20.16 8.07
C MET A 185 14.07 20.07 9.60
N LEU A 186 13.14 20.78 10.25
CA LEU A 186 13.01 20.78 11.72
C LEU A 186 12.11 19.64 12.23
N THR A 187 11.28 19.05 11.38
CA THR A 187 10.33 17.99 11.75
C THR A 187 10.94 16.57 11.68
N SER A 188 12.10 16.40 11.04
CA SER A 188 12.78 15.09 10.90
C SER A 188 13.52 14.61 12.15
N HIS A 189 13.56 15.42 13.21
CA HIS A 189 14.18 15.10 14.50
C HIS A 189 13.17 14.98 15.66
N ALA A 190 11.88 15.13 15.38
CA ALA A 190 10.82 15.18 16.39
C ALA A 190 9.84 14.00 16.33
N LEU A 191 10.06 13.00 15.46
CA LEU A 191 9.27 11.78 15.34
C LEU A 191 10.17 10.55 15.38
#